data_AF-A0A381TUF3-F1
#
_entry.id   AF-A0A381TUF3-F1
#
_cell.length_a   1.000
_cell.length_b   1.000
_cell.length_c   1.000
_cell.angle_alpha   90.00
_cell.angle_beta   90.00
_cell.angle_gamma   90.00
#
_symmetry.space_group_name_H-M   'P 1'
#
loop_
_entity.id
_entity.type
_entity.pdbx_description
1 polymer ?
#
loop_
_entity_poly.entity_id
_entity_poly.type
_entity_poly.pdbx_seq_one_letter_code
_entity_poly.pdbx_strand_id
1 'polypeptide(L)'
;MATVWDGVFSQEQAAEGAAQYESACLACHSADLRGSSTSPSLVGSGFLFFWQDKPLSELFTTIQTRMPTDAPNSLPIRTYLNILSYILEANEFP
;
A
#
# COMPACT_ATOMS: atom_id res chain seq x y z
N MET A 1 -4.19 -17.88 17.24
CA MET A 1 -4.59 -16.59 17.86
C MET A 1 -3.60 -15.58 17.35
N ALA A 2 -4.03 -14.57 16.61
CA ALA A 2 -3.16 -13.48 16.17
C ALA A 2 -3.09 -12.41 17.26
N THR A 3 -1.90 -11.89 17.49
CA THR A 3 -1.52 -10.85 18.44
C THR A 3 -1.00 -9.65 17.66
N VAL A 4 -0.75 -8.53 18.33
CA VAL A 4 -0.11 -7.37 17.69
C VAL A 4 1.29 -7.66 17.12
N TRP A 5 1.91 -8.79 17.50
CA TRP A 5 3.20 -9.26 16.98
C TRP A 5 3.08 -10.11 15.72
N ASP A 6 1.88 -10.62 15.41
CA ASP A 6 1.61 -11.37 14.17
C ASP A 6 1.40 -10.43 12.97
N GLY A 7 1.63 -9.13 13.17
CA GLY A 7 1.49 -8.11 12.15
C GLY A 7 0.10 -7.49 12.07
N VAL A 8 0.00 -6.37 11.37
CA VAL A 8 -1.31 -5.76 11.05
C VAL A 8 -1.96 -6.40 9.80
N PHE A 9 -1.26 -7.32 9.15
CA PHE A 9 -1.69 -8.03 7.95
C PHE A 9 -1.16 -9.48 7.91
N SER A 10 -1.77 -10.33 7.07
CA SER A 10 -1.27 -11.68 6.80
C SER A 10 -0.46 -11.73 5.50
N GLN A 11 0.45 -12.70 5.38
CA GLN A 11 1.23 -12.89 4.14
C GLN A 11 0.34 -13.15 2.92
N GLU A 12 -0.81 -13.81 3.11
CA GLU A 12 -1.79 -13.99 2.04
C GLU A 12 -2.37 -12.66 1.56
N GLN A 13 -2.63 -11.70 2.48
CA GLN A 13 -3.09 -10.36 2.09
C GLN A 13 -2.03 -9.60 1.30
N ALA A 14 -0.76 -9.69 1.71
CA ALA A 14 0.34 -9.05 0.99
C ALA A 14 0.56 -9.68 -0.39
N ALA A 15 0.53 -11.01 -0.50
CA ALA A 15 0.65 -11.72 -1.77
C ALA A 15 -0.50 -11.41 -2.74
N GLU A 16 -1.75 -11.40 -2.25
CA GLU A 16 -2.90 -10.95 -3.04
C GLU A 16 -2.75 -9.47 -3.43
N GLY A 17 -2.21 -8.66 -2.53
CA GLY A 17 -1.94 -7.23 -2.71
C GLY A 17 -0.93 -6.95 -3.80
N ALA A 18 0.14 -7.72 -3.90
CA ALA A 18 1.14 -7.61 -4.95
C ALA A 18 0.52 -7.81 -6.35
N ALA A 19 -0.29 -8.85 -6.51
CA ALA A 19 -0.98 -9.11 -7.79
C ALA A 19 -1.99 -7.99 -8.14
N GLN A 20 -2.70 -7.47 -7.14
CA GLN A 20 -3.64 -6.36 -7.35
C GLN A 20 -2.93 -5.05 -7.67
N TYR A 21 -1.80 -4.78 -7.02
CA TYR A 21 -0.93 -3.65 -7.25
C TYR A 21 -0.43 -3.60 -8.70
N GLU A 22 -0.05 -4.75 -9.27
CA GLU A 22 0.36 -4.82 -10.68
C GLU A 22 -0.71 -4.28 -11.63
N SER A 23 -1.98 -4.57 -11.35
CA SER A 23 -3.09 -4.14 -12.20
C SER A 23 -3.51 -2.68 -12.01
N ALA A 24 -3.40 -2.14 -10.79
CA ALA A 24 -4.01 -0.86 -10.41
C ALA A 24 -3.00 0.27 -10.14
N CYS A 25 -1.75 -0.05 -9.84
CA CYS A 25 -0.79 0.90 -9.27
C CYS A 25 0.53 0.96 -10.06
N LEU A 26 0.94 -0.14 -10.69
CA LEU A 26 2.25 -0.29 -11.34
C LEU A 26 2.55 0.79 -12.38
N ALA A 27 1.54 1.21 -13.16
CA ALA A 27 1.72 2.19 -14.24
C ALA A 27 2.32 3.53 -13.75
N CYS A 28 2.07 3.90 -12.49
CA CYS A 28 2.54 5.14 -11.87
C CYS A 28 3.62 4.88 -10.82
N HIS A 29 3.42 3.85 -9.98
CA HIS A 29 4.26 3.59 -8.81
C HIS A 29 5.40 2.59 -9.09
N SER A 30 5.54 2.11 -10.33
CA SER A 30 6.57 1.18 -10.80
C SER A 30 6.51 -0.21 -10.14
N ALA A 31 7.13 -1.22 -10.77
CA ALA A 31 7.12 -2.59 -10.26
C ALA A 31 7.88 -2.73 -8.93
N ASP A 32 8.90 -1.89 -8.70
CA ASP A 32 9.72 -1.88 -7.48
C ASP A 32 9.21 -0.90 -6.42
N LEU A 33 7.99 -0.38 -6.57
CA LEU A 33 7.34 0.59 -5.68
C LEU A 33 8.06 1.94 -5.56
N ARG A 34 9.12 2.19 -6.34
CA ARG A 34 9.91 3.44 -6.23
C ARG A 34 9.28 4.63 -6.93
N GLY A 35 8.17 4.42 -7.65
CA GLY A 35 7.50 5.47 -8.37
C GLY A 35 8.28 5.98 -9.57
N SER A 36 8.03 7.24 -9.92
CA SER A 36 8.59 7.93 -11.07
C SER A 36 8.79 9.42 -10.73
N SER A 37 9.18 10.24 -11.71
CA SER A 37 9.30 11.70 -11.50
C SER A 37 7.97 12.37 -11.13
N THR A 38 6.83 11.74 -11.46
CA THR A 38 5.48 12.29 -11.23
C THR A 38 4.68 11.52 -10.18
N SER A 39 5.22 10.42 -9.65
CA SER A 39 4.52 9.54 -8.71
C SER A 39 5.44 9.18 -7.56
N PRO A 40 5.03 9.38 -6.30
CA PRO A 40 5.91 9.19 -5.16
C PRO A 40 6.31 7.72 -4.99
N SER A 41 7.48 7.51 -4.40
CA SER A 41 7.89 6.19 -3.90
C SER A 41 6.95 5.75 -2.77
N LEU A 42 6.51 4.49 -2.86
CA LEU A 42 5.74 3.82 -1.83
C LEU A 42 6.62 3.01 -0.88
N VAL A 43 7.94 3.02 -1.08
CA VAL A 43 8.93 2.35 -0.24
C VAL A 43 10.08 3.25 0.17
N GLY A 44 10.73 2.89 1.27
CA GLY A 44 11.99 3.46 1.72
C GLY A 44 11.84 4.78 2.50
N SER A 45 12.95 5.49 2.67
CA SER A 45 13.05 6.61 3.63
C SER A 45 12.06 7.74 3.41
N GLY A 46 11.75 8.09 2.16
CA GLY A 46 10.76 9.12 1.84
C GLY A 46 9.34 8.73 2.26
N PHE A 47 8.97 7.45 2.06
CA PHE A 47 7.70 6.90 2.52
C PHE A 47 7.63 6.90 4.06
N LEU A 48 8.66 6.34 4.71
CA LEU A 48 8.74 6.26 6.17
C LEU A 48 8.69 7.65 6.82
N PHE A 49 9.43 8.63 6.29
CA PHE A 49 9.43 10.00 6.81
C PHE A 49 8.02 10.62 6.83
N PHE A 50 7.18 10.30 5.84
CA PHE A 50 5.84 10.85 5.76
C PHE A 50 4.82 10.06 6.59
N TRP A 51 4.95 8.72 6.65
CA TRP A 51 3.91 7.84 7.17
C TRP A 51 4.18 7.22 8.55
N GLN A 52 5.44 7.16 9.04
CA GLN A 52 5.79 6.42 10.26
C GLN A 52 5.04 6.89 11.52
N ASP A 53 4.73 8.19 11.62
CA ASP A 53 4.06 8.79 12.78
C ASP A 53 2.54 9.00 12.55
N LYS A 54 2.02 8.48 11.43
CA LYS A 54 0.60 8.63 11.06
C LYS A 54 -0.18 7.35 11.35
N PRO A 55 -1.49 7.46 11.62
CA PRO A 55 -2.35 6.29 11.72
C PRO A 55 -2.38 5.51 10.40
N LEU A 56 -2.35 4.18 10.48
CA LEU A 56 -2.51 3.33 9.30
C LEU A 56 -3.83 3.58 8.55
N SER A 57 -4.88 3.99 9.28
CA SER A 57 -6.16 4.39 8.71
C SER A 57 -6.06 5.64 7.81
N GLU A 58 -5.12 6.54 8.08
CA GLU A 58 -4.88 7.72 7.23
C GLU A 58 -4.24 7.31 5.91
N LEU A 59 -3.27 6.39 5.94
CA LEU A 59 -2.67 5.81 4.74
C LEU A 59 -3.73 5.05 3.92
N PHE A 60 -4.51 4.19 4.57
CA PHE A 60 -5.61 3.47 3.93
C PHE A 60 -6.60 4.42 3.24
N THR A 61 -7.08 5.43 3.97
CA THR A 61 -8.04 6.42 3.45
C THR A 61 -7.44 7.19 2.28
N THR A 62 -6.14 7.52 2.34
CA THR A 62 -5.44 8.22 1.27
C THR A 62 -5.39 7.37 0.00
N ILE A 63 -5.03 6.09 0.11
CA ILE A 63 -5.03 5.18 -1.04
C ILE A 63 -6.45 5.06 -1.60
N GLN A 64 -7.45 4.77 -0.75
CA GLN A 64 -8.83 4.57 -1.18
C GLN A 64 -9.42 5.80 -1.89
N THR A 65 -9.21 7.00 -1.35
CA THR A 65 -9.89 8.21 -1.81
C THR A 65 -9.16 8.97 -2.91
N ARG A 66 -7.89 8.62 -3.17
CA ARG A 66 -7.07 9.28 -4.18
C ARG A 66 -6.57 8.37 -5.29
N MET A 67 -6.63 7.05 -5.08
CA MET A 67 -6.16 6.06 -6.05
C MET A 67 -7.31 5.14 -6.52
N PRO A 68 -7.20 4.59 -7.74
CA PRO A 68 -6.36 5.08 -8.84
C PRO A 68 -6.66 6.56 -9.17
N THR A 69 -5.67 7.32 -9.64
CA THR A 69 -5.81 8.79 -9.82
C THR A 69 -6.91 9.19 -10.80
N ASP A 70 -7.19 8.34 -11.78
CA ASP A 70 -8.23 8.49 -12.81
C ASP A 70 -9.60 7.99 -12.35
N ALA A 71 -9.65 7.07 -11.39
CA ALA A 71 -10.87 6.51 -10.84
C ALA A 71 -10.78 6.28 -9.31
N PRO A 72 -10.75 7.34 -8.48
CA PRO A 72 -10.62 7.18 -7.04
C PRO A 72 -11.78 6.38 -6.44
N ASN A 73 -11.49 5.55 -5.42
CA ASN A 73 -12.47 4.72 -4.72
C ASN A 73 -13.23 3.73 -5.64
N SER A 74 -12.64 3.35 -6.77
CA SER A 74 -13.25 2.42 -7.75
C SER A 74 -13.04 0.94 -7.42
N LEU A 75 -12.02 0.59 -6.64
CA LEU A 75 -11.71 -0.78 -6.26
C LEU A 75 -12.51 -1.25 -5.03
N PRO A 76 -12.75 -2.56 -4.87
CA PRO A 76 -13.32 -3.11 -3.64
C PRO A 76 -12.46 -2.77 -2.41
N ILE A 77 -13.10 -2.58 -1.27
CA ILE A 77 -12.41 -2.29 0.00
C ILE A 77 -11.32 -3.31 0.34
N ARG A 78 -11.58 -4.60 0.05
CA ARG A 78 -10.63 -5.69 0.28
C ARG A 78 -9.37 -5.54 -0.59
N THR A 79 -9.52 -5.02 -1.80
CA THR A 79 -8.40 -4.77 -2.71
C THR A 79 -7.48 -3.67 -2.14
N TYR A 80 -8.05 -2.59 -1.61
CA TYR A 80 -7.24 -1.56 -0.93
C TYR A 80 -6.52 -2.09 0.30
N LEU A 81 -7.17 -2.94 1.10
CA LEU A 81 -6.55 -3.55 2.28
C LEU A 81 -5.36 -4.44 1.89
N ASN A 82 -5.54 -5.30 0.89
CA ASN A 82 -4.47 -6.17 0.40
C ASN A 82 -3.30 -5.36 -0.19
N ILE A 83 -3.57 -4.34 -1.02
CA ILE A 83 -2.53 -3.45 -1.56
C ILE A 83 -1.78 -2.73 -0.43
N LEU A 84 -2.49 -2.28 0.60
CA LEU A 84 -1.86 -1.69 1.79
C LEU A 84 -0.96 -2.69 2.49
N SER A 85 -1.40 -3.94 2.68
CA SER A 85 -0.58 -5.02 3.24
C SER A 85 0.71 -5.23 2.45
N TYR A 86 0.63 -5.24 1.12
CA TYR A 86 1.82 -5.36 0.26
C TYR A 86 2.80 -4.19 0.45
N ILE A 87 2.29 -2.95 0.53
CA ILE A 87 3.14 -1.77 0.77
C ILE A 87 3.81 -1.84 2.14
N LEU A 88 3.09 -2.31 3.17
CA LEU A 88 3.65 -2.48 4.52
C LEU A 88 4.75 -3.54 4.53
N GLU A 89 4.50 -4.70 3.92
CA GLU A 89 5.48 -5.78 3.77
C GLU A 89 6.76 -5.28 3.07
N ALA A 90 6.61 -4.55 1.97
CA ALA A 90 7.73 -4.00 1.21
C ALA A 90 8.53 -2.93 1.97
N ASN A 91 7.96 -2.35 3.04
CA ASN A 91 8.65 -1.44 3.95
C ASN A 91 9.08 -2.12 5.26
N GLU A 92 9.02 -3.46 5.32
CA GLU A 92 9.42 -4.26 6.49
C GLU A 92 8.63 -3.92 7.77
N PHE A 93 7.41 -3.39 7.62
CA PHE A 93 6.50 -3.25 8.75
C PHE A 93 5.96 -4.62 9.17
N PRO A 94 5.80 -4.88 10.48
CA PRO A 94 5.22 -6.11 10.97
C PRO A 94 3.75 -6.25 10.56
#